data_AF-A0A3P8A4Y3-F1
#
_entry.id   AF-A0A3P8A4Y3-F1
#
_cell.length_a   1.000
_cell.length_b   1.000
_cell.length_c   1.000
_cell.angle_alpha   90.00
_cell.angle_beta   90.00
_cell.angle_gamma   90.00
#
_symmetry.space_group_name_H-M   'P 1'
#
loop_
_entity.id
_entity.type
_entity.pdbx_description
1 polymer ?
#
loop_
_entity_poly.entity_id
_entity_poly.type
_entity_poly.pdbx_seq_one_letter_code
_entity_poly.pdbx_strand_id
1 'polypeptide(L)'
;MSASAQIKITVLNMNDNAPIIKFYHQGQPLDSNYAQISIYENEFSNYSKENQILCHVHVTDLDNDLNSIQCSLEGNKSKQFELKEVSTNRLVQKRKIFDLTTVMLLDREVVPQHTLIVKCQDGMTESSLVGRNQLHIIVKDRNDNAPKFTQEHYIGHVKENTANTVVTLINSNTETMVNSYRNVIHATDLDIGSNAQIAYSLKSLYLPDYIKFVQNHTKENEQSLLLFIKNQTQSITISNDRKLLQNSTEDIVEHQTKRSLSYDTQKDVENFYIDPISGQLRTRMELDCEQQNVYYFAVIAIDQAVPPEKRHSTTALVTVIVSSATNHFTFFADLR
;
A
#
# COMPACT_ATOMS: atom_id res chain seq x y z
N MET A 1 -2.09 -12.79 -94.19
CA MET A 1 -2.50 -11.77 -93.22
C MET A 1 -2.66 -12.48 -91.89
N SER A 2 -1.86 -12.15 -90.88
CA SER A 2 -2.08 -12.62 -89.51
C SER A 2 -2.73 -11.51 -88.71
N ALA A 3 -3.83 -11.83 -88.04
CA ALA A 3 -4.47 -10.92 -87.09
C ALA A 3 -3.99 -11.29 -85.67
N SER A 4 -3.65 -10.27 -84.89
CA SER A 4 -3.30 -10.42 -83.47
C SER A 4 -4.33 -9.68 -82.63
N ALA A 5 -4.83 -10.35 -81.59
CA ALA A 5 -5.69 -9.77 -80.57
C ALA A 5 -4.91 -9.59 -79.27
N GLN A 6 -5.17 -8.50 -78.54
CA GLN A 6 -4.64 -8.30 -77.19
C GLN A 6 -5.73 -8.65 -76.17
N ILE A 7 -5.40 -9.54 -75.24
CA ILE A 7 -6.25 -9.89 -74.11
C ILE A 7 -5.69 -9.15 -72.89
N LYS A 8 -6.49 -8.28 -72.29
CA LYS A 8 -6.16 -7.64 -71.01
C LYS A 8 -6.84 -8.43 -69.90
N ILE A 9 -6.05 -9.20 -69.16
CA ILE A 9 -6.50 -9.89 -67.94
C ILE A 9 -6.23 -8.94 -66.77
N THR A 10 -7.27 -8.63 -66.00
CA THR A 10 -7.16 -7.90 -64.73
C THR A 10 -7.50 -8.83 -63.59
N VAL A 11 -6.55 -9.03 -62.67
CA VAL A 11 -6.78 -9.74 -61.42
C VAL A 11 -7.36 -8.74 -60.41
N LEU A 12 -8.48 -9.08 -59.78
CA LEU A 12 -9.10 -8.27 -58.75
C LEU A 12 -8.52 -8.67 -57.38
N ASN A 13 -8.23 -7.69 -56.53
CA ASN A 13 -7.83 -7.97 -55.17
C ASN A 13 -9.03 -8.54 -54.38
N MET A 14 -8.79 -9.57 -53.58
CA MET A 14 -9.79 -10.16 -52.68
C MET A 14 -9.36 -9.91 -51.25
N ASN A 15 -10.33 -9.78 -50.35
CA ASN A 15 -10.04 -9.64 -48.93
C ASN A 15 -9.75 -11.02 -48.30
N ASP A 16 -8.50 -11.48 -48.39
CA ASP A 16 -8.07 -12.80 -47.92
C ASP A 16 -6.95 -12.77 -46.85
N ASN A 17 -6.46 -11.58 -46.50
CA ASN A 17 -5.45 -11.30 -45.48
C ASN A 17 -6.05 -10.44 -44.37
N ALA A 18 -6.12 -10.98 -43.15
CA ALA A 18 -6.58 -10.22 -42.00
C ALA A 18 -5.58 -9.12 -41.58
N PRO A 19 -6.04 -8.04 -40.92
CA PRO A 19 -5.17 -7.03 -40.34
C PRO A 19 -4.12 -7.62 -39.39
N ILE A 20 -2.86 -7.27 -39.60
CA ILE A 20 -1.74 -7.67 -38.75
C ILE A 20 -1.43 -6.55 -37.76
N ILE A 21 -1.39 -6.90 -36.48
CA ILE A 21 -1.18 -5.96 -35.37
C ILE A 21 0.18 -6.23 -34.73
N LYS A 22 1.00 -5.18 -34.58
CA LYS A 22 2.30 -5.23 -33.90
C LYS A 22 2.44 -4.09 -32.89
N PHE A 23 2.98 -4.41 -31.72
CA PHE A 23 3.23 -3.44 -30.67
C PHE A 23 4.68 -2.96 -30.70
N TYR A 24 4.89 -1.67 -30.45
CA TYR A 24 6.21 -1.05 -30.37
C TYR A 24 6.32 -0.22 -29.09
N HIS A 25 7.23 -0.59 -28.21
CA HIS A 25 7.53 0.18 -27.00
C HIS A 25 8.90 0.85 -27.15
N GLN A 26 8.96 2.17 -26.99
CA GLN A 26 10.19 2.96 -27.14
C GLN A 26 10.93 2.70 -28.47
N GLY A 27 10.16 2.52 -29.56
CA GLY A 27 10.68 2.27 -30.90
C GLY A 27 11.10 0.82 -31.18
N GLN A 28 11.08 -0.07 -30.18
CA GLN A 28 11.40 -1.50 -30.35
C GLN A 28 10.13 -2.34 -30.48
N PRO A 29 10.08 -3.31 -31.40
CA PRO A 29 8.96 -4.24 -31.49
C PRO A 29 8.89 -5.12 -30.24
N LEU A 30 7.69 -5.30 -29.69
CA LEU A 30 7.44 -6.32 -28.69
C LEU A 30 7.22 -7.67 -29.40
N ASP A 31 7.69 -8.77 -28.79
CA ASP A 31 7.62 -10.11 -29.37
C ASP A 31 6.18 -10.45 -29.82
N SER A 32 6.03 -10.98 -31.04
CA SER A 32 4.75 -11.30 -31.65
C SER A 32 4.01 -12.43 -30.94
N ASN A 33 4.71 -13.31 -30.22
CA ASN A 33 4.09 -14.46 -29.54
C ASN A 33 3.61 -14.12 -28.12
N TYR A 34 4.22 -13.12 -27.48
CA TYR A 34 3.88 -12.71 -26.11
C TYR A 34 4.28 -11.25 -25.86
N ALA A 35 3.55 -10.31 -26.44
CA ALA A 35 3.86 -8.89 -26.24
C ALA A 35 3.63 -8.52 -24.77
N GLN A 36 4.67 -7.99 -24.13
CA GLN A 36 4.63 -7.59 -22.73
C GLN A 36 5.32 -6.25 -22.53
N ILE A 37 4.74 -5.40 -21.68
CA ILE A 37 5.36 -4.18 -21.18
C ILE A 37 5.30 -4.13 -19.65
N SER A 38 6.19 -3.35 -19.06
CA SER A 38 6.19 -3.09 -17.63
C SER A 38 6.34 -1.60 -17.37
N ILE A 39 5.31 -1.00 -16.76
CA ILE A 39 5.22 0.45 -16.51
C ILE A 39 5.07 0.71 -15.02
N TYR A 40 5.56 1.85 -14.52
CA TYR A 40 5.34 2.19 -13.13
C TYR A 40 3.90 2.68 -12.91
N GLU A 41 3.35 2.36 -11.74
CA GLU A 41 2.10 2.96 -11.29
C GLU A 41 2.24 4.46 -11.03
N ASN A 42 1.10 5.13 -10.92
CA ASN A 42 1.00 6.55 -10.59
C ASN A 42 1.87 7.47 -11.48
N GLU A 43 2.13 7.05 -12.72
CA GLU A 43 2.98 7.74 -13.68
C GLU A 43 2.15 8.53 -14.72
N PHE A 44 2.53 9.78 -14.94
CA PHE A 44 1.97 10.64 -16.00
C PHE A 44 2.91 10.67 -17.23
N SER A 45 2.35 11.05 -18.38
CA SER A 45 3.14 11.38 -19.57
C SER A 45 4.10 12.55 -19.30
N ASN A 46 5.36 12.42 -19.73
CA ASN A 46 6.35 13.52 -19.64
C ASN A 46 6.00 14.73 -20.52
N TYR A 47 5.08 14.58 -21.47
CA TYR A 47 4.75 15.60 -22.48
C TYR A 47 3.37 16.21 -22.29
N SER A 48 2.55 15.68 -21.40
CA SER A 48 1.20 16.15 -21.11
C SER A 48 0.80 15.76 -19.68
N LYS A 49 0.10 16.64 -18.96
CA LYS A 49 -0.63 16.29 -17.72
C LYS A 49 -1.79 15.28 -17.95
N GLU A 50 -1.79 14.63 -19.10
CA GLU A 50 -2.82 13.70 -19.56
C GLU A 50 -2.14 12.45 -20.13
N ASN A 51 -2.72 11.29 -19.81
CA ASN A 51 -2.58 9.97 -20.42
C ASN A 51 -1.16 9.49 -20.76
N GLN A 52 -0.65 8.50 -20.02
CA GLN A 52 0.64 7.86 -20.28
C GLN A 52 0.56 7.03 -21.57
N ILE A 53 1.46 7.28 -22.55
CA ILE A 53 1.57 6.42 -23.74
C ILE A 53 2.32 5.15 -23.36
N LEU A 54 1.64 4.01 -23.48
CA LEU A 54 2.17 2.69 -23.16
C LEU A 54 3.01 2.14 -24.31
N CYS A 55 2.47 2.15 -25.52
CA CYS A 55 3.15 1.68 -26.72
C CYS A 55 2.43 2.19 -27.98
N HIS A 56 3.12 2.15 -29.11
CA HIS A 56 2.50 2.36 -30.41
C HIS A 56 2.00 1.03 -30.96
N VAL A 57 0.79 1.04 -31.50
CA VAL A 57 0.17 -0.10 -32.18
C VAL A 57 0.22 0.16 -33.68
N HIS A 58 0.95 -0.68 -34.40
CA HIS A 58 1.03 -0.63 -35.85
C HIS A 58 0.13 -1.68 -36.45
N VAL A 59 -0.75 -1.24 -37.36
CA VAL A 59 -1.69 -2.11 -38.06
C VAL A 59 -1.41 -2.03 -39.56
N THR A 60 -1.21 -3.20 -40.16
CA THR A 60 -0.98 -3.35 -41.61
C THR A 60 -1.94 -4.35 -42.18
N ASP A 61 -2.38 -4.12 -43.39
CA ASP A 61 -3.25 -5.01 -44.16
C ASP A 61 -2.71 -5.07 -45.58
N LEU A 62 -2.76 -6.26 -46.20
CA LEU A 62 -2.21 -6.47 -47.54
C LEU A 62 -3.23 -6.19 -48.63
N ASP A 63 -4.53 -6.18 -48.29
CA ASP A 63 -5.60 -6.22 -49.28
C ASP A 63 -6.38 -4.92 -49.37
N ASN A 64 -6.68 -4.32 -48.22
CA ASN A 64 -7.55 -3.15 -48.15
C ASN A 64 -6.80 -1.84 -47.98
N ASP A 65 -7.47 -0.75 -48.36
CA ASP A 65 -7.05 0.57 -47.93
C ASP A 65 -7.23 0.71 -46.42
N LEU A 66 -6.18 1.16 -45.73
CA LEU A 66 -6.13 1.21 -44.26
C LEU A 66 -7.23 2.09 -43.61
N ASN A 67 -7.95 2.88 -44.41
CA ASN A 67 -9.05 3.73 -43.96
C ASN A 67 -10.28 2.92 -43.52
N SER A 68 -10.51 1.75 -44.12
CA SER A 68 -11.61 0.86 -43.76
C SER A 68 -11.38 0.12 -42.44
N ILE A 69 -10.15 0.10 -41.94
CA ILE A 69 -9.77 -0.65 -40.74
C ILE A 69 -10.25 0.05 -39.48
N GLN A 70 -11.11 -0.64 -38.73
CA GLN A 70 -11.60 -0.23 -37.42
C GLN A 70 -10.92 -1.06 -36.33
N CYS A 71 -10.31 -0.39 -35.36
CA CYS A 71 -9.64 -1.04 -34.24
C CYS A 71 -10.33 -0.70 -32.91
N SER A 72 -10.35 -1.67 -32.00
CA SER A 72 -10.97 -1.58 -30.68
C SER A 72 -10.17 -2.36 -29.64
N LEU A 73 -10.41 -2.06 -28.36
CA LEU A 73 -9.80 -2.75 -27.23
C LEU A 73 -10.78 -3.74 -26.60
N GLU A 74 -10.39 -5.01 -26.55
CA GLU A 74 -11.03 -6.06 -25.75
C GLU A 74 -10.25 -6.23 -24.43
N GLY A 75 -10.93 -6.65 -23.35
CA GLY A 75 -10.32 -6.84 -22.02
C GLY A 75 -10.23 -5.57 -21.15
N ASN A 76 -10.53 -4.39 -21.70
CA ASN A 76 -10.52 -3.09 -21.00
C ASN A 76 -11.80 -2.82 -20.18
N LYS A 77 -12.16 -3.70 -19.24
CA LYS A 77 -13.45 -3.62 -18.50
C LYS A 77 -13.61 -2.33 -17.69
N SER A 78 -12.53 -1.88 -17.06
CA SER A 78 -12.50 -0.67 -16.23
C SER A 78 -12.34 0.62 -17.03
N LYS A 79 -12.28 0.54 -18.37
CA LYS A 79 -12.04 1.67 -19.28
C LYS A 79 -10.83 2.51 -18.87
N GLN A 80 -9.76 1.85 -18.42
CA GLN A 80 -8.51 2.49 -17.99
C GLN A 80 -7.55 2.76 -19.15
N PHE A 81 -7.83 2.20 -20.33
CA PHE A 81 -7.00 2.33 -21.53
C PHE A 81 -7.78 2.91 -22.70
N GLU A 82 -7.09 3.58 -23.61
CA GLU A 82 -7.65 4.15 -24.81
C GLU A 82 -6.68 3.98 -25.98
N LEU A 83 -7.24 3.68 -27.15
CA LEU A 83 -6.50 3.54 -28.40
C LEU A 83 -6.78 4.77 -29.27
N LYS A 84 -5.81 5.66 -29.43
CA LYS A 84 -5.94 6.90 -30.21
C LYS A 84 -5.21 6.78 -31.53
N GLU A 85 -5.92 6.98 -32.64
CA GLU A 85 -5.28 6.98 -33.96
C GLU A 85 -4.36 8.18 -34.13
N VAL A 86 -3.13 7.92 -34.57
CA VAL A 86 -2.15 8.96 -34.87
C VAL A 86 -2.27 9.32 -36.35
N SER A 87 -3.06 10.36 -36.64
CA SER A 87 -3.24 10.87 -38.01
C SER A 87 -1.96 11.57 -38.49
N THR A 88 -1.41 11.17 -39.64
CA THR A 88 -0.27 11.86 -40.27
C THR A 88 -0.68 12.49 -41.59
N ASN A 89 -0.38 13.78 -41.79
CA ASN A 89 -0.69 14.52 -43.02
C ASN A 89 0.18 14.13 -44.25
N ARG A 90 0.85 12.97 -44.23
CA ARG A 90 1.75 12.52 -45.32
C ARG A 90 1.07 11.48 -46.21
N LEU A 91 1.32 11.60 -47.51
CA LEU A 91 0.84 10.76 -48.62
C LEU A 91 1.00 9.26 -48.33
N VAL A 92 -0.05 8.48 -48.64
CA VAL A 92 -0.18 7.01 -48.59
C VAL A 92 0.51 6.37 -47.39
N GLN A 93 -0.20 6.28 -46.27
CA GLN A 93 0.23 5.46 -45.13
C GLN A 93 0.32 3.98 -45.57
N LYS A 94 1.48 3.35 -45.33
CA LYS A 94 1.65 1.88 -45.46
C LYS A 94 1.16 1.11 -44.23
N ARG A 95 0.85 1.83 -43.15
CA ARG A 95 0.34 1.27 -41.89
C ARG A 95 -0.45 2.33 -41.14
N LYS A 96 -1.48 1.88 -40.43
CA LYS A 96 -2.23 2.69 -39.47
C LYS A 96 -1.52 2.63 -38.12
N ILE A 97 -1.37 3.77 -37.46
CA ILE A 97 -0.65 3.86 -36.18
C ILE A 97 -1.61 4.36 -35.13
N PHE A 98 -1.59 3.73 -33.97
CA PHE A 98 -2.33 4.16 -32.79
C PHE A 98 -1.40 4.32 -31.59
N ASP A 99 -1.70 5.27 -30.73
CA ASP A 99 -1.17 5.36 -29.39
C ASP A 99 -2.09 4.59 -28.45
N LEU A 100 -1.57 3.54 -27.81
CA LEU A 100 -2.22 2.92 -26.67
C LEU A 100 -1.85 3.70 -25.42
N THR A 101 -2.84 4.32 -24.79
CA THR A 101 -2.64 5.23 -23.65
C THR A 101 -3.45 4.80 -22.44
N THR A 102 -3.01 5.16 -21.24
CA THR A 102 -3.85 5.13 -20.04
C THR A 102 -4.77 6.33 -20.01
N VAL A 103 -5.99 6.22 -19.49
CA VAL A 103 -6.89 7.38 -19.25
C VAL A 103 -7.00 7.75 -17.78
N MET A 104 -6.56 6.85 -16.90
CA MET A 104 -6.45 7.06 -15.46
C MET A 104 -5.11 6.49 -15.00
N LEU A 105 -4.65 6.93 -13.84
CA LEU A 105 -3.47 6.33 -13.22
C LEU A 105 -3.74 4.85 -12.94
N LEU A 106 -2.72 4.04 -13.20
CA LEU A 106 -2.71 2.65 -12.75
C LEU A 106 -2.18 2.63 -11.31
N ASP A 107 -2.69 1.67 -10.57
CA ASP A 107 -2.42 1.42 -9.16
C ASP A 107 -2.27 -0.11 -9.03
N ARG A 108 -1.10 -0.53 -8.56
CA ARG A 108 -0.68 -1.93 -8.47
C ARG A 108 -1.38 -2.64 -7.32
N GLU A 109 -1.65 -1.95 -6.22
CA GLU A 109 -2.37 -2.46 -5.06
C GLU A 109 -3.83 -2.79 -5.43
N VAL A 110 -4.40 -2.09 -6.41
CA VAL A 110 -5.74 -2.34 -6.95
C VAL A 110 -5.72 -3.43 -8.04
N VAL A 111 -4.94 -3.25 -9.11
CA VAL A 111 -4.79 -4.25 -10.18
C VAL A 111 -3.33 -4.30 -10.68
N PRO A 112 -2.56 -5.37 -10.34
CA PRO A 112 -1.14 -5.44 -10.65
C PRO A 112 -0.82 -5.80 -12.11
N GLN A 113 -1.81 -6.32 -12.85
CA GLN A 113 -1.63 -6.76 -14.23
C GLN A 113 -2.88 -6.59 -15.07
N HIS A 114 -2.70 -6.19 -16.33
CA HIS A 114 -3.76 -6.10 -17.31
C HIS A 114 -3.44 -6.95 -18.54
N THR A 115 -4.46 -7.58 -19.10
CA THR A 115 -4.37 -8.25 -20.40
C THR A 115 -5.32 -7.55 -21.36
N LEU A 116 -4.77 -6.89 -22.36
CA LEU A 116 -5.52 -6.19 -23.39
C LEU A 116 -5.38 -6.92 -24.71
N ILE A 117 -6.46 -6.99 -25.48
CA ILE A 117 -6.45 -7.50 -26.84
C ILE A 117 -6.82 -6.34 -27.76
N VAL A 118 -5.91 -5.98 -28.67
CA VAL A 118 -6.26 -5.10 -29.78
C VAL A 118 -6.93 -5.96 -30.84
N LYS A 119 -8.15 -5.59 -31.20
CA LYS A 119 -8.91 -6.19 -32.30
C LYS A 119 -9.05 -5.18 -33.42
N CYS A 120 -8.62 -5.54 -34.63
CA CYS A 120 -8.82 -4.73 -35.83
C CYS A 120 -9.60 -5.52 -36.88
N GLN A 121 -10.52 -4.85 -37.57
CA GLN A 121 -11.40 -5.42 -38.59
C GLN A 121 -11.34 -4.55 -39.85
N ASP A 122 -11.20 -5.18 -41.01
CA ASP A 122 -10.94 -4.57 -42.33
C ASP A 122 -12.21 -4.19 -43.14
N GLY A 123 -13.27 -3.79 -42.45
CA GLY A 123 -14.54 -3.41 -43.07
C GLY A 123 -15.75 -3.77 -42.21
N MET A 124 -16.95 -3.53 -42.74
CA MET A 124 -18.22 -3.84 -42.07
C MET A 124 -19.09 -4.85 -42.83
N THR A 125 -18.51 -5.55 -43.81
CA THR A 125 -19.21 -6.53 -44.67
C THR A 125 -19.03 -7.97 -44.16
N GLU A 126 -19.80 -8.91 -44.71
CA GLU A 126 -19.70 -10.34 -44.36
C GLU A 126 -18.32 -10.97 -44.70
N SER A 127 -17.56 -10.34 -45.59
CA SER A 127 -16.20 -10.74 -45.97
C SER A 127 -15.11 -10.12 -45.09
N SER A 128 -15.45 -9.39 -44.04
CA SER A 128 -14.45 -8.74 -43.20
C SER A 128 -13.65 -9.78 -42.40
N LEU A 129 -12.33 -9.65 -42.37
CA LEU A 129 -11.44 -10.44 -41.55
C LEU A 129 -11.05 -9.65 -40.29
N VAL A 130 -10.68 -10.40 -39.25
CA VAL A 130 -10.37 -9.83 -37.93
C VAL A 130 -8.98 -10.26 -37.49
N GLY A 131 -8.13 -9.26 -37.27
CA GLY A 131 -6.85 -9.41 -36.59
C GLY A 131 -7.00 -9.23 -35.08
N ARG A 132 -6.31 -10.07 -34.30
CA ARG A 132 -6.17 -9.89 -32.84
C ARG A 132 -4.73 -10.05 -32.42
N ASN A 133 -4.27 -9.20 -31.51
CA ASN A 133 -3.00 -9.41 -30.82
C ASN A 133 -3.13 -8.97 -29.35
N GLN A 134 -2.50 -9.73 -28.46
CA GLN A 134 -2.60 -9.59 -27.01
C GLN A 134 -1.38 -8.88 -26.46
N LEU A 135 -1.61 -7.96 -25.51
CA LEU A 135 -0.59 -7.25 -24.76
C LEU A 135 -0.78 -7.50 -23.26
N HIS A 136 0.28 -7.98 -22.62
CA HIS A 136 0.37 -8.07 -21.17
C HIS A 136 1.03 -6.83 -20.59
N ILE A 137 0.35 -6.18 -19.65
CA ILE A 137 0.84 -4.99 -18.96
C ILE A 137 1.08 -5.39 -17.52
N ILE A 138 2.34 -5.31 -17.09
CA ILE A 138 2.74 -5.49 -15.69
C ILE A 138 2.89 -4.11 -15.06
N VAL A 139 2.17 -3.85 -13.98
CA VAL A 139 2.29 -2.61 -13.22
C VAL A 139 3.44 -2.79 -12.22
N LYS A 140 4.45 -1.93 -12.32
CA LYS A 140 5.61 -1.88 -11.43
C LYS A 140 5.29 -0.98 -10.24
N ASP A 141 5.77 -1.43 -9.10
CA ASP A 141 5.58 -0.83 -7.80
C ASP A 141 6.31 0.51 -7.63
N ARG A 142 5.67 1.43 -6.92
CA ARG A 142 6.22 2.66 -6.35
C ARG A 142 6.03 2.59 -4.83
N ASN A 143 6.97 3.19 -4.09
CA ASN A 143 6.84 3.32 -2.64
C ASN A 143 5.82 4.43 -2.33
N ASP A 144 4.54 4.14 -2.34
CA ASP A 144 3.46 5.11 -2.10
C ASP A 144 2.51 4.72 -0.96
N ASN A 145 2.65 3.51 -0.44
CA ASN A 145 2.11 3.15 0.86
C ASN A 145 3.19 3.33 1.93
N ALA A 146 2.75 3.56 3.16
CA ALA A 146 3.62 3.56 4.32
C ALA A 146 3.26 2.34 5.18
N PRO A 147 4.21 1.79 5.95
CA PRO A 147 3.87 0.69 6.84
C PRO A 147 2.73 1.07 7.78
N LYS A 148 1.87 0.12 8.12
CA LYS A 148 0.72 0.33 9.00
C LYS A 148 0.71 -0.68 10.12
N PHE A 149 0.74 -0.19 11.36
CA PHE A 149 0.63 -1.04 12.54
C PHE A 149 -0.77 -1.66 12.68
N THR A 150 -0.84 -2.85 13.27
CA THR A 150 -2.11 -3.52 13.62
C THR A 150 -2.89 -2.81 14.72
N GLN A 151 -2.20 -2.06 15.57
CA GLN A 151 -2.76 -1.26 16.67
C GLN A 151 -2.07 0.11 16.68
N GLU A 152 -2.82 1.16 17.01
CA GLU A 152 -2.25 2.50 17.23
C GLU A 152 -1.51 2.60 18.58
N HIS A 153 -1.90 1.75 19.53
CA HIS A 153 -1.33 1.67 20.87
C HIS A 153 -1.14 0.21 21.29
N TYR A 154 0.10 -0.17 21.56
CA TYR A 154 0.47 -1.47 22.11
C TYR A 154 0.64 -1.37 23.61
N ILE A 155 -0.01 -2.26 24.35
CA ILE A 155 0.15 -2.39 25.80
C ILE A 155 0.87 -3.70 26.08
N GLY A 156 1.99 -3.61 26.79
CA GLY A 156 2.84 -4.73 27.13
C GLY A 156 3.04 -4.87 28.64
N HIS A 157 3.30 -6.10 29.07
CA HIS A 157 3.63 -6.42 30.45
C HIS A 157 4.97 -7.13 30.56
N VAL A 158 5.69 -6.81 31.63
CA VAL A 158 6.88 -7.54 32.03
C VAL A 158 6.91 -7.68 33.55
N LYS A 159 7.54 -8.76 34.02
CA LYS A 159 7.82 -8.96 35.43
C LYS A 159 9.06 -8.14 35.81
N GLU A 160 9.00 -7.45 36.94
CA GLU A 160 10.17 -6.80 37.52
C GLU A 160 11.33 -7.76 37.76
N ASN A 161 12.53 -7.22 38.01
CA ASN A 161 13.71 -8.00 38.37
C ASN A 161 14.08 -9.08 37.32
N THR A 162 13.75 -8.82 36.05
CA THR A 162 14.11 -9.69 34.92
C THR A 162 14.68 -8.88 33.76
N ALA A 163 15.97 -9.07 33.46
CA ALA A 163 16.61 -8.52 32.27
C ALA A 163 16.34 -9.41 31.05
N ASN A 164 16.47 -8.83 29.86
CA ASN A 164 16.39 -9.55 28.59
C ASN A 164 15.10 -10.37 28.42
N THR A 165 14.00 -9.90 29.00
CA THR A 165 12.73 -10.63 29.02
C THR A 165 11.80 -10.06 27.95
N VAL A 166 11.07 -10.95 27.27
CA VAL A 166 10.08 -10.57 26.26
C VAL A 166 8.93 -9.83 26.92
N VAL A 167 8.61 -8.66 26.39
CA VAL A 167 7.41 -7.92 26.79
C VAL A 167 6.20 -8.66 26.22
N THR A 168 5.32 -9.11 27.10
CA THR A 168 4.10 -9.82 26.72
C THR A 168 3.06 -8.80 26.30
N LEU A 169 2.69 -8.79 25.03
CA LEU A 169 1.71 -7.84 24.50
C LEU A 169 0.30 -8.32 24.79
N ILE A 170 -0.56 -7.40 25.21
CA ILE A 170 -1.98 -7.66 25.38
C ILE A 170 -2.64 -7.54 24.02
N ASN A 171 -2.65 -8.63 23.26
CA ASN A 171 -3.40 -8.65 22.02
C ASN A 171 -4.90 -8.61 22.35
N SER A 172 -5.60 -7.57 21.92
CA SER A 172 -7.05 -7.55 21.88
C SER A 172 -7.54 -8.60 20.88
N ASN A 173 -7.86 -9.78 21.38
CA ASN A 173 -8.76 -10.76 20.80
C ASN A 173 -8.57 -11.03 19.30
N THR A 174 -7.67 -11.93 18.93
CA THR A 174 -7.97 -12.87 17.83
C THR A 174 -7.30 -14.21 18.12
N GLU A 175 -8.12 -15.19 18.48
CA GLU A 175 -7.74 -16.61 18.59
C GLU A 175 -7.28 -17.22 17.24
N THR A 176 -7.17 -16.40 16.18
CA THR A 176 -6.84 -16.79 14.81
C THR A 176 -5.41 -16.42 14.37
N MET A 177 -4.63 -15.70 15.18
CA MET A 177 -3.21 -15.47 14.88
C MET A 177 -2.41 -16.75 15.15
N VAL A 178 -1.76 -17.27 14.09
CA VAL A 178 -0.77 -18.36 14.14
C VAL A 178 0.21 -18.06 15.29
N ASN A 179 0.53 -19.07 16.11
CA ASN A 179 1.38 -18.97 17.32
C ASN A 179 2.72 -18.20 17.12
N SER A 180 3.15 -17.98 15.88
CA SER A 180 4.39 -17.28 15.52
C SER A 180 4.36 -15.75 15.72
N TYR A 181 3.19 -15.12 15.89
CA TYR A 181 3.05 -13.66 16.09
C TYR A 181 2.58 -13.27 17.50
N ARG A 182 2.66 -14.18 18.48
CA ARG A 182 2.39 -13.81 19.87
C ARG A 182 3.53 -12.94 20.40
N ASN A 183 3.19 -11.83 21.06
CA ASN A 183 4.15 -10.92 21.69
C ASN A 183 5.13 -10.21 20.74
N VAL A 184 4.70 -9.91 19.51
CA VAL A 184 5.46 -9.06 18.59
C VAL A 184 4.62 -7.86 18.17
N ILE A 185 5.28 -6.71 18.07
CA ILE A 185 4.69 -5.54 17.44
C ILE A 185 4.68 -5.79 15.93
N HIS A 186 3.53 -5.57 15.29
CA HIS A 186 3.36 -5.92 13.88
C HIS A 186 2.83 -4.75 13.05
N ALA A 187 3.49 -4.50 11.93
CA ALA A 187 3.04 -3.64 10.86
C ALA A 187 3.05 -4.39 9.52
N THR A 188 2.20 -3.94 8.62
CA THR A 188 2.09 -4.43 7.24
C THR A 188 2.23 -3.27 6.27
N ASP A 189 2.87 -3.50 5.14
CA ASP A 189 2.97 -2.56 4.04
C ASP A 189 2.30 -3.18 2.80
N LEU A 190 1.62 -2.37 2.00
CA LEU A 190 0.87 -2.84 0.82
C LEU A 190 1.73 -2.94 -0.44
N ASP A 191 2.89 -2.27 -0.45
CA ASP A 191 3.85 -2.27 -1.56
C ASP A 191 4.51 -3.65 -1.74
N ILE A 192 5.52 -3.79 -2.61
CA ILE A 192 6.29 -5.04 -2.76
C ILE A 192 7.81 -4.87 -2.68
N GLY A 193 8.50 -5.97 -2.38
CA GLY A 193 9.95 -6.01 -2.35
C GLY A 193 10.51 -5.11 -1.24
N SER A 194 11.50 -4.28 -1.57
CA SER A 194 12.11 -3.35 -0.60
C SER A 194 11.14 -2.30 -0.07
N ASN A 195 10.14 -1.93 -0.87
CA ASN A 195 9.14 -0.92 -0.53
C ASN A 195 8.15 -1.43 0.53
N ALA A 196 8.00 -2.76 0.66
CA ALA A 196 7.22 -3.37 1.75
C ALA A 196 8.05 -4.10 2.82
N GLN A 197 9.37 -4.10 2.70
CA GLN A 197 10.22 -4.70 3.71
C GLN A 197 10.33 -3.75 4.91
N ILE A 198 9.83 -4.17 6.07
CA ILE A 198 9.76 -3.31 7.26
C ILE A 198 10.96 -3.55 8.17
N ALA A 199 11.50 -2.46 8.73
CA ALA A 199 12.39 -2.48 9.88
C ALA A 199 11.79 -1.72 11.07
N TYR A 200 11.90 -2.28 12.27
CA TYR A 200 11.42 -1.67 13.51
C TYR A 200 12.54 -0.97 14.28
N SER A 201 12.21 0.14 14.94
CA SER A 201 13.09 0.81 15.89
C SER A 201 12.29 1.49 17.00
N LEU A 202 12.93 1.75 18.14
CA LEU A 202 12.32 2.50 19.23
C LEU A 202 12.72 3.96 19.17
N LYS A 203 11.81 4.85 19.57
CA LYS A 203 12.06 6.30 19.65
C LYS A 203 11.47 6.86 20.94
N SER A 204 12.21 7.74 21.60
CA SER A 204 11.66 8.52 22.72
C SER A 204 10.56 9.45 22.22
N LEU A 205 9.50 9.53 23.01
CA LEU A 205 8.43 10.50 22.87
C LEU A 205 8.79 11.79 23.59
N TYR A 206 8.69 12.90 22.87
CA TYR A 206 8.49 14.21 23.49
C TYR A 206 7.00 14.38 23.69
N LEU A 207 6.51 13.96 24.85
CA LEU A 207 5.12 14.20 25.23
C LEU A 207 4.97 15.69 25.56
N PRO A 208 4.20 16.48 24.79
CA PRO A 208 4.05 17.89 25.11
C PRO A 208 3.19 18.03 26.38
N ASP A 209 3.32 19.16 27.06
CA ASP A 209 2.72 19.56 28.35
C ASP A 209 1.20 19.32 28.54
N TYR A 210 0.47 18.84 27.52
CA TYR A 210 -0.96 18.56 27.56
C TYR A 210 -1.33 17.11 27.91
N ILE A 211 -0.37 16.18 28.05
CA ILE A 211 -0.63 14.88 28.66
C ILE A 211 -0.52 15.02 30.17
N LYS A 212 -1.67 15.19 30.83
CA LYS A 212 -1.77 15.16 32.28
C LYS A 212 -1.98 13.73 32.75
N PHE A 213 -0.97 13.15 33.39
CA PHE A 213 -1.16 11.94 34.20
C PHE A 213 -1.95 12.33 35.45
N VAL A 214 -3.22 11.94 35.51
CA VAL A 214 -4.01 12.06 36.74
C VAL A 214 -3.91 10.73 37.47
N GLN A 215 -3.11 10.70 38.54
CA GLN A 215 -3.10 9.59 39.49
C GLN A 215 -4.29 9.78 40.43
N ASN A 216 -5.36 9.01 40.23
CA ASN A 216 -6.44 8.96 41.21
C ASN A 216 -6.00 8.05 42.36
N HIS A 217 -5.78 8.62 43.54
CA HIS A 217 -5.70 7.86 44.79
C HIS A 217 -7.13 7.64 45.31
N THR A 218 -7.83 6.64 44.77
CA THR A 218 -8.95 6.03 45.51
C THR A 218 -8.37 5.00 46.48
N LYS A 219 -9.03 4.82 47.63
CA LYS A 219 -8.51 4.12 48.82
C LYS A 219 -7.73 2.84 48.48
N GLU A 220 -6.58 2.67 49.15
CA GLU A 220 -5.73 1.48 49.24
C GLU A 220 -5.95 0.41 48.14
N ASN A 221 -5.21 0.55 47.02
CA ASN A 221 -4.93 -0.43 45.95
C ASN A 221 -5.47 -0.16 44.54
N GLU A 222 -6.04 1.02 44.25
CA GLU A 222 -6.46 1.36 42.90
C GLU A 222 -5.61 2.51 42.30
N GLN A 223 -4.86 2.19 41.25
CA GLN A 223 -4.19 3.19 40.40
C GLN A 223 -4.86 3.15 39.02
N SER A 224 -5.53 4.23 38.64
CA SER A 224 -6.07 4.43 37.29
C SER A 224 -5.34 5.60 36.62
N LEU A 225 -4.86 5.38 35.40
CA LEU A 225 -4.19 6.37 34.54
C LEU A 225 -5.15 6.78 33.42
N LEU A 226 -5.34 8.09 33.23
CA LEU A 226 -6.08 8.64 32.09
C LEU A 226 -5.11 9.32 31.12
N LEU A 227 -5.15 8.89 29.85
CA LEU A 227 -4.38 9.47 28.76
C LEU A 227 -5.27 10.39 27.93
N PHE A 228 -4.90 11.66 27.78
CA PHE A 228 -5.58 12.61 26.91
C PHE A 228 -4.66 12.99 25.74
N ILE A 229 -4.96 12.47 24.54
CA ILE A 229 -4.30 12.87 23.29
C ILE A 229 -5.25 13.82 22.56
N LYS A 230 -4.80 15.04 22.23
CA LYS A 230 -5.63 15.94 21.41
C LYS A 230 -5.63 15.47 19.94
N ASN A 231 -6.82 15.44 19.35
CA ASN A 231 -7.26 15.00 18.01
C ASN A 231 -7.90 13.61 17.85
N GLN A 232 -7.99 12.80 18.91
CA GLN A 232 -9.02 11.75 19.02
C GLN A 232 -9.43 11.66 20.49
N THR A 233 -10.69 11.97 20.80
CA THR A 233 -11.25 11.76 22.14
C THR A 233 -11.53 10.28 22.34
N GLN A 234 -10.48 9.51 22.62
CA GLN A 234 -10.62 8.21 23.28
C GLN A 234 -9.98 8.31 24.66
N SER A 235 -10.84 8.35 25.68
CA SER A 235 -10.46 8.12 27.05
C SER A 235 -10.33 6.61 27.26
N ILE A 236 -9.11 6.11 27.39
CA ILE A 236 -8.88 4.74 27.84
C ILE A 236 -8.90 4.75 29.36
N THR A 237 -9.91 4.11 29.96
CA THR A 237 -10.01 3.91 31.41
C THR A 237 -9.54 2.50 31.73
N ILE A 238 -8.37 2.37 32.36
CA ILE A 238 -7.91 1.10 32.92
C ILE A 238 -8.46 1.02 34.35
N SER A 239 -9.47 0.17 34.55
CA SER A 239 -10.11 -0.12 35.84
C SER A 239 -9.85 -1.58 36.22
N ASN A 240 -9.49 -1.82 37.49
CA ASN A 240 -9.40 -3.18 38.06
C ASN A 240 -10.76 -3.78 38.44
N ASP A 241 -11.86 -3.02 38.31
CA ASP A 241 -13.13 -3.37 38.93
C ASP A 241 -14.28 -3.51 37.91
N ARG A 242 -14.93 -4.69 37.90
CA ARG A 242 -15.99 -5.10 36.96
C ARG A 242 -17.31 -4.32 37.09
N LYS A 243 -17.40 -3.29 37.94
CA LYS A 243 -18.68 -2.68 38.35
C LYS A 243 -18.89 -1.20 38.03
N LEU A 244 -17.95 -0.50 37.40
CA LEU A 244 -18.08 0.94 37.11
C LEU A 244 -18.22 1.30 35.62
N LEU A 245 -18.91 0.46 34.83
CA LEU A 245 -19.21 0.74 33.41
C LEU A 245 -20.61 1.32 33.16
N GLN A 246 -21.33 1.76 34.19
CA GLN A 246 -22.61 2.46 33.98
C GLN A 246 -22.72 3.70 34.87
N ASN A 247 -22.88 4.83 34.18
CA ASN A 247 -23.33 6.14 34.67
C ASN A 247 -22.30 7.00 35.41
N SER A 248 -21.67 7.92 34.66
CA SER A 248 -21.47 9.28 35.15
C SER A 248 -21.21 10.24 33.99
N THR A 249 -22.30 10.80 33.46
CA THR A 249 -22.28 12.16 32.89
C THR A 249 -22.26 13.13 34.06
N GLU A 250 -21.10 13.40 34.63
CA GLU A 250 -20.92 14.50 35.58
C GLU A 250 -19.68 15.29 35.23
N ASP A 251 -19.87 16.62 35.21
CA ASP A 251 -18.88 17.63 34.86
C ASP A 251 -17.57 17.43 35.62
N ILE A 252 -16.50 17.18 34.87
CA ILE A 252 -15.14 17.09 35.41
C ILE A 252 -14.71 18.51 35.81
N VAL A 253 -14.73 18.79 37.12
CA VAL A 253 -14.18 20.02 37.69
C VAL A 253 -12.66 20.03 37.46
N GLU A 254 -12.23 20.96 36.61
CA GLU A 254 -10.84 21.14 36.22
C GLU A 254 -10.03 21.75 37.39
N HIS A 255 -9.50 20.92 38.29
CA HIS A 255 -8.51 21.38 39.24
C HIS A 255 -7.18 21.69 38.52
N GLN A 256 -6.96 22.97 38.23
CA GLN A 256 -5.73 23.50 37.64
C GLN A 256 -4.55 23.34 38.61
N THR A 257 -3.90 22.18 38.62
CA THR A 257 -2.51 22.07 39.08
C THR A 257 -1.58 22.38 37.91
N LYS A 258 -1.10 23.62 37.87
CA LYS A 258 -0.10 24.13 36.92
C LYS A 258 1.30 23.63 37.35
N ARG A 259 1.63 22.40 36.99
CA ARG A 259 3.01 21.90 36.90
C ARG A 259 3.09 21.09 35.61
N SER A 260 3.47 21.74 34.50
CA SER A 260 3.93 20.96 33.35
C SER A 260 5.34 20.49 33.65
N LEU A 261 5.45 19.19 33.93
CA LEU A 261 6.73 18.51 33.82
C LEU A 261 6.74 17.93 32.41
N SER A 262 7.63 18.44 31.56
CA SER A 262 7.99 17.77 30.31
C SER A 262 8.55 16.39 30.68
N TYR A 263 7.80 15.33 30.43
CA TYR A 263 8.25 13.97 30.67
C TYR A 263 9.08 13.51 29.47
N ASP A 264 10.39 13.56 29.61
CA ASP A 264 11.33 13.05 28.61
C ASP A 264 11.50 11.54 28.78
N THR A 265 10.95 10.79 27.83
CA THR A 265 10.99 9.32 27.79
C THR A 265 12.32 8.78 27.26
N GLN A 266 13.35 9.60 27.11
CA GLN A 266 14.67 9.14 26.65
C GLN A 266 15.24 8.05 27.57
N LYS A 267 15.06 8.16 28.88
CA LYS A 267 15.45 7.10 29.82
C LYS A 267 14.56 5.86 29.71
N ASP A 268 13.28 6.04 29.43
CA ASP A 268 12.34 4.92 29.26
C ASP A 268 12.76 4.05 28.09
N VAL A 269 13.03 4.64 26.93
CA VAL A 269 13.36 3.87 25.71
C VAL A 269 14.70 3.14 25.81
N GLU A 270 15.68 3.69 26.55
CA GLU A 270 16.98 3.06 26.79
C GLU A 270 16.87 1.73 27.54
N ASN A 271 15.82 1.56 28.35
CA ASN A 271 15.54 0.34 29.11
C ASN A 271 15.04 -0.82 28.25
N PHE A 272 14.76 -0.59 26.96
CA PHE A 272 14.21 -1.60 26.05
C PHE A 272 15.01 -1.71 24.76
N TYR A 273 14.73 -2.76 24.02
CA TYR A 273 15.12 -2.89 22.62
C TYR A 273 14.07 -3.70 21.86
N ILE A 274 14.00 -3.47 20.56
CA ILE A 274 13.13 -4.21 19.64
C ILE A 274 13.97 -4.91 18.59
N ASP A 275 13.62 -6.15 18.26
CA ASP A 275 14.19 -6.82 17.10
C ASP A 275 13.71 -6.11 15.81
N PRO A 276 14.62 -5.60 14.98
CA PRO A 276 14.24 -4.79 13.82
C PRO A 276 13.51 -5.59 12.74
N ILE A 277 13.58 -6.92 12.74
CA ILE A 277 12.95 -7.77 11.73
C ILE A 277 11.66 -8.37 12.29
N SER A 278 11.72 -8.94 13.50
CA SER A 278 10.61 -9.68 14.07
C SER A 278 9.62 -8.81 14.84
N GLY A 279 9.99 -7.58 15.22
CA GLY A 279 9.17 -6.71 16.06
C GLY A 279 9.05 -7.19 17.52
N GLN A 280 9.90 -8.13 17.96
CA GLN A 280 9.87 -8.63 19.34
C GLN A 280 10.48 -7.58 20.29
N LEU A 281 9.70 -7.12 21.25
CA LEU A 281 10.09 -6.14 22.25
C LEU A 281 10.63 -6.84 23.51
N ARG A 282 11.78 -6.39 24.02
CA ARG A 282 12.43 -6.97 25.20
C ARG A 282 13.00 -5.91 26.14
N THR A 283 13.09 -6.24 27.42
CA THR A 283 13.83 -5.43 28.40
C THR A 283 15.33 -5.53 28.14
N ARG A 284 16.06 -4.41 28.27
CA ARG A 284 17.52 -4.38 28.22
C ARG A 284 18.13 -4.70 29.59
N MET A 285 17.47 -4.27 30.65
CA MET A 285 17.93 -4.39 32.04
C MET A 285 16.80 -4.85 32.96
N GLU A 286 17.16 -5.12 34.22
CA GLU A 286 16.19 -5.37 35.27
C GLU A 286 15.45 -4.06 35.58
N LEU A 287 14.13 -4.14 35.71
CA LEU A 287 13.26 -3.01 36.04
C LEU A 287 12.71 -3.22 37.44
N ASP A 288 12.64 -2.14 38.21
CA ASP A 288 12.15 -2.12 39.59
C ASP A 288 10.79 -1.38 39.62
N CYS A 289 9.73 -2.06 40.07
CA CYS A 289 8.38 -1.51 39.96
C CYS A 289 8.14 -0.38 40.98
N GLU A 290 8.84 -0.41 42.12
CA GLU A 290 8.86 0.64 43.14
C GLU A 290 9.52 1.92 42.63
N GLN A 291 10.51 1.81 41.75
CA GLN A 291 11.15 2.95 41.11
C GLN A 291 10.28 3.53 39.98
N GLN A 292 9.80 2.67 39.07
CA GLN A 292 8.93 3.07 37.97
C GLN A 292 8.17 1.85 37.42
N ASN A 293 6.84 1.89 37.53
CA ASN A 293 5.96 0.80 37.13
C ASN A 293 5.36 0.94 35.72
N VAL A 294 5.55 2.08 35.05
CA VAL A 294 5.06 2.32 33.69
C VAL A 294 6.10 3.05 32.85
N TYR A 295 6.29 2.58 31.61
CA TYR A 295 7.23 3.13 30.64
C TYR A 295 6.50 3.49 29.35
N TYR A 296 6.87 4.60 28.73
CA TYR A 296 6.27 5.10 27.50
C TYR A 296 7.33 5.34 26.43
N PHE A 297 7.09 4.87 25.21
CA PHE A 297 7.93 5.20 24.06
C PHE A 297 7.17 4.93 22.77
N ALA A 298 7.74 5.36 21.65
CA ALA A 298 7.24 5.08 20.31
C ALA A 298 7.99 3.90 19.70
N VAL A 299 7.27 3.10 18.92
CA VAL A 299 7.86 2.20 17.94
C VAL A 299 7.67 2.78 16.55
N ILE A 300 8.72 2.76 15.74
CA ILE A 300 8.70 3.18 14.34
C ILE A 300 8.80 1.92 13.48
N ALA A 301 7.91 1.81 12.50
CA ALA A 301 8.04 0.90 11.38
C ALA A 301 8.41 1.72 10.15
N ILE A 302 9.53 1.39 9.50
CA ILE A 302 10.02 2.06 8.29
C ILE A 302 10.24 1.04 7.19
N ASP A 303 9.76 1.31 5.98
CA ASP A 303 10.08 0.46 4.84
C ASP A 303 11.59 0.52 4.49
N GLN A 304 12.05 -0.34 3.58
CA GLN A 304 13.43 -0.39 3.14
C GLN A 304 13.60 0.09 1.70
N ALA A 305 12.74 1.00 1.22
CA ALA A 305 12.83 1.59 -0.10
C ALA A 305 14.25 2.13 -0.41
N VAL A 306 14.60 2.04 -1.69
CA VAL A 306 15.89 2.49 -2.23
C VAL A 306 15.64 3.59 -3.27
N PRO A 307 16.23 4.78 -3.12
CA PRO A 307 17.20 5.16 -2.08
C PRO A 307 16.55 5.51 -0.72
N PRO A 308 17.31 5.54 0.40
CA PRO A 308 16.75 5.69 1.75
C PRO A 308 15.88 6.93 1.99
N GLU A 309 16.11 8.02 1.26
CA GLU A 309 15.30 9.24 1.31
C GLU A 309 13.86 9.06 0.83
N LYS A 310 13.55 7.94 0.16
CA LYS A 310 12.19 7.60 -0.28
C LYS A 310 11.42 6.74 0.70
N ARG A 311 12.05 6.35 1.82
CA ARG A 311 11.41 5.48 2.80
C ARG A 311 10.28 6.20 3.51
N HIS A 312 9.19 5.50 3.70
CA HIS A 312 8.06 5.91 4.49
C HIS A 312 8.10 5.22 5.85
N SER A 313 7.59 5.93 6.86
CA SER A 313 7.57 5.44 8.23
C SER A 313 6.26 5.79 8.92
N THR A 314 5.83 4.91 9.81
CA THR A 314 4.73 5.16 10.73
C THR A 314 5.22 5.03 12.18
N THR A 315 4.43 5.51 13.13
CA THR A 315 4.75 5.44 14.56
C THR A 315 3.52 4.97 15.34
N ALA A 316 3.73 4.08 16.31
CA ALA A 316 2.72 3.67 17.28
C ALA A 316 3.21 3.89 18.72
N LEU A 317 2.28 4.12 19.63
CA LEU A 317 2.57 4.26 21.06
C LEU A 317 2.78 2.87 21.67
N VAL A 318 3.76 2.75 22.57
CA VAL A 318 3.97 1.56 23.40
C VAL A 318 3.91 1.97 24.86
N THR A 319 3.12 1.24 25.65
CA THR A 319 3.11 1.32 27.11
C THR A 319 3.54 -0.01 27.68
N VAL A 320 4.60 -0.02 28.48
CA VAL A 320 5.05 -1.22 29.20
C VAL A 320 4.75 -1.04 30.68
N ILE A 321 3.98 -1.97 31.24
CA ILE A 321 3.65 -2.02 32.66
C ILE A 321 4.52 -3.09 33.32
N VAL A 322 5.27 -2.67 34.34
CA VAL A 322 6.09 -3.56 35.17
C VAL A 322 5.26 -4.01 36.37
N SER A 323 5.16 -5.32 36.54
CA SER A 323 4.40 -5.95 37.62
C SER A 323 5.31 -6.64 38.62
N SER A 324 4.94 -6.58 39.90
CA SER A 324 5.66 -7.28 40.95
C SER A 324 5.47 -8.78 40.87
N ALA A 325 6.42 -9.55 41.42
CA ALA A 325 6.40 -11.00 41.34
C ALA A 325 5.16 -11.70 41.95
N THR A 326 4.34 -10.98 42.71
CA THR A 326 3.15 -11.49 43.43
C THR A 326 1.82 -11.00 42.86
N ASN A 327 1.80 -10.04 41.94
CA ASN A 327 0.56 -9.46 41.42
C ASN A 327 0.09 -10.17 40.14
N HIS A 328 -0.99 -10.94 40.26
CA HIS A 328 -1.72 -11.49 39.11
C HIS A 328 -2.71 -10.43 38.60
N PHE A 329 -2.30 -9.64 37.62
CA PHE A 329 -3.22 -8.69 36.97
C PHE A 329 -4.10 -9.43 35.96
N THR A 330 -5.39 -9.54 36.26
CA THR A 330 -6.43 -9.91 35.28
C THR A 330 -7.06 -8.64 34.73
N PHE A 331 -6.92 -8.38 33.43
CA PHE A 331 -7.61 -7.28 32.77
C PHE A 331 -8.47 -7.76 31.59
N PHE A 332 -9.67 -7.19 31.52
CA PHE A 332 -10.61 -7.31 30.40
C PHE A 332 -10.45 -6.08 29.52
N ALA A 333 -10.01 -6.25 28.28
CA ALA A 333 -10.06 -5.21 27.26
C ALA A 333 -11.37 -5.34 26.49
N ASP A 334 -12.37 -4.52 26.83
CA ASP A 334 -13.51 -4.27 25.94
C ASP A 334 -13.12 -3.11 25.02
N LEU A 335 -12.68 -3.44 23.80
CA LEU A 335 -12.56 -2.52 22.69
C LEU A 335 -13.84 -2.65 21.87
N ARG A 336 -14.75 -1.67 21.98
CA ARG A 336 -15.87 -1.50 21.04
C ARG A 336 -15.47 -0.62 19.87
#